data_AF-A0A4R4NGE7-F1
#
_entry.id   AF-A0A4R4NGE7-F1
#
_cell.length_a   1.000
_cell.length_b   1.000
_cell.length_c   1.000
_cell.angle_alpha   90.00
_cell.angle_beta   90.00
_cell.angle_gamma   90.00
#
_symmetry.space_group_name_H-M   'P 1'
#
loop_
_entity.id
_entity.type
_entity.pdbx_description
1 polymer ?
#
loop_
_entity_poly.entity_id
_entity_poly.type
_entity_poly.pdbx_seq_one_letter_code
_entity_poly.pdbx_strand_id
1 'polypeptide(L)'
;MLDQMTLYPIADDVLFAPGGKVVIRTYGVAPAAAGAAVSYRTWVTGIRDQPRYWHWCHFEDAAAGHRRVLEWLTGRGPRPAQAPA
;
A
#
# COMPACT_ATOMS: atom_id res chain seq x y z
N MET A 1 -3.87 22.21 -1.87
CA MET A 1 -3.09 21.12 -1.26
C MET A 1 -3.11 19.92 -2.21
N LEU A 2 -2.24 19.90 -3.23
CA LEU A 2 -2.07 18.73 -4.12
C LEU A 2 -0.84 18.89 -5.02
N ASP A 3 0.36 18.80 -4.45
CA ASP A 3 1.60 18.65 -5.22
C ASP A 3 2.12 17.21 -5.13
N GLN A 4 1.23 16.21 -5.27
CA GLN A 4 1.63 14.80 -5.31
C GLN A 4 1.09 14.15 -6.57
N MET A 5 2.00 13.56 -7.36
CA MET A 5 1.70 12.74 -8.52
C MET A 5 1.79 11.26 -8.11
N THR A 6 0.71 10.52 -8.34
CA THR A 6 0.73 9.05 -8.26
C THR A 6 1.47 8.49 -9.48
N LEU A 7 2.53 7.72 -9.23
CA LEU A 7 3.28 6.99 -10.23
C LEU A 7 2.72 5.57 -10.41
N TYR A 8 3.08 4.91 -11.51
CA TYR A 8 2.60 3.60 -11.96
C TYR A 8 2.32 2.59 -10.82
N PRO A 9 1.27 1.76 -10.94
CA PRO A 9 0.96 0.74 -9.95
C PRO A 9 2.11 -0.29 -9.88
N ILE A 10 2.56 -0.56 -8.65
CA ILE A 10 3.59 -1.57 -8.36
C ILE A 10 2.94 -2.94 -8.22
N ALA A 11 1.78 -2.99 -7.56
CA ALA A 11 1.00 -4.20 -7.36
C ALA A 11 -0.46 -3.83 -7.06
N ASP A 12 -1.39 -4.63 -7.55
CA ASP A 12 -2.83 -4.49 -7.33
C ASP A 12 -3.45 -5.88 -7.18
N ASP A 13 -3.93 -6.18 -5.98
CA ASP A 13 -4.47 -7.48 -5.60
C ASP A 13 -5.86 -7.35 -5.01
N VAL A 14 -6.66 -8.38 -5.25
CA VAL A 14 -8.06 -8.45 -4.84
C VAL A 14 -8.30 -9.75 -4.09
N LEU A 15 -8.74 -9.63 -2.83
CA LEU A 15 -9.16 -10.76 -2.02
C LEU A 15 -10.69 -10.77 -1.86
N PHE A 16 -11.27 -11.96 -1.90
CA PHE A 16 -12.69 -12.17 -1.66
C PHE A 16 -12.89 -12.74 -0.25
N ALA A 17 -13.55 -11.98 0.61
CA ALA A 17 -13.90 -12.38 1.97
C ALA A 17 -15.43 -12.51 2.12
N PRO A 18 -15.94 -13.22 3.14
CA PRO A 18 -17.39 -13.33 3.38
C PRO A 18 -18.10 -11.98 3.55
N GLY A 19 -17.37 -10.92 3.92
CA GLY A 19 -17.88 -9.55 4.05
C GLY A 19 -17.77 -8.69 2.80
N GLY A 20 -17.28 -9.22 1.67
CA GLY A 20 -17.09 -8.50 0.43
C GLY A 20 -15.65 -8.52 -0.09
N LYS A 21 -15.36 -7.62 -1.02
CA LYS A 21 -14.06 -7.51 -1.70
C LYS A 21 -13.10 -6.64 -0.90
N VAL A 22 -11.90 -7.16 -0.64
CA VAL A 22 -10.76 -6.40 -0.11
C VAL A 22 -9.82 -6.09 -1.28
N VAL A 23 -9.46 -4.81 -1.44
CA VAL A 23 -8.53 -4.36 -2.49
C VAL A 23 -7.25 -3.90 -1.83
N ILE A 24 -6.11 -4.35 -2.34
CA ILE A 24 -4.77 -4.01 -1.89
C ILE A 24 -4.05 -3.38 -3.07
N ARG A 25 -3.70 -2.10 -2.97
CA ARG A 25 -2.98 -1.39 -4.04
C ARG A 25 -1.71 -0.77 -3.52
N THR A 26 -0.60 -1.02 -4.21
CA THR A 26 0.68 -0.37 -3.98
C THR A 26 1.05 0.52 -5.17
N TYR A 27 1.40 1.77 -4.90
CA TYR A 27 1.75 2.76 -5.92
C TYR A 27 2.89 3.67 -5.44
N GLY A 28 3.64 4.22 -6.40
CA GLY A 28 4.59 5.29 -6.12
C GLY A 28 3.88 6.64 -5.99
N VAL A 29 4.45 7.54 -5.20
CA VAL A 29 4.01 8.92 -5.03
C VAL A 29 5.26 9.79 -5.10
N ALA A 30 5.28 10.70 -6.06
CA ALA A 30 6.31 11.72 -6.17
C ALA A 30 5.70 13.09 -5.90
N PRO A 31 6.39 13.99 -5.19
CA PRO A 31 6.02 15.39 -5.19
C PRO A 31 6.05 15.95 -6.62
N ALA A 32 5.17 16.92 -6.92
CA ALA A 32 5.10 17.55 -8.25
C ALA A 32 6.36 18.36 -8.60
N ALA A 33 7.20 18.68 -7.62
CA ALA A 33 8.49 19.32 -7.81
C ALA A 33 9.50 18.36 -8.48
N ALA A 34 10.12 18.80 -9.56
CA ALA A 34 11.15 18.04 -10.27
C ALA A 34 12.32 17.67 -9.34
N GLY A 35 12.71 16.39 -9.36
CA GLY A 35 13.83 15.87 -8.54
C GLY A 35 13.46 15.46 -7.12
N ALA A 36 12.18 15.52 -6.74
CA ALA A 36 11.75 15.05 -5.43
C ALA A 36 11.78 13.52 -5.32
N ALA A 37 12.11 13.03 -4.12
CA ALA A 37 12.18 11.59 -3.86
C ALA A 37 10.79 10.93 -4.00
N VAL A 38 10.76 9.81 -4.72
CA VAL A 38 9.57 8.95 -4.80
C VAL A 38 9.44 8.20 -3.48
N SER A 39 8.26 8.28 -2.87
CA SER A 39 7.87 7.34 -1.83
C SER A 39 6.79 6.41 -2.35
N TYR A 40 6.51 5.35 -1.61
CA TYR A 40 5.56 4.33 -2.04
C TYR A 40 4.52 4.12 -0.97
N ARG A 41 3.30 3.80 -1.39
CA ARG A 41 2.17 3.64 -0.49
C ARG A 41 1.43 2.36 -0.82
N THR A 42 1.06 1.61 0.22
CA THR A 42 0.10 0.52 0.10
C THR A 42 -1.19 0.92 0.78
N TRP A 43 -2.30 0.85 0.06
CA TRP A 43 -3.65 1.11 0.54
C TRP A 43 -4.47 -0.17 0.50
N VAL A 44 -5.09 -0.51 1.63
CA VAL A 44 -6.08 -1.59 1.73
C VAL A 44 -7.47 -1.00 2.00
N THR A 45 -8.44 -1.34 1.16
CA THR A 45 -9.86 -0.97 1.30
C THR A 45 -10.74 -2.21 1.42
N GLY A 46 -11.97 -2.03 1.91
CA GLY A 46 -12.95 -3.13 2.05
C GLY A 46 -12.81 -3.93 3.35
N ILE A 47 -11.94 -3.48 4.27
CA ILE A 47 -11.89 -3.98 5.65
C ILE A 47 -12.92 -3.21 6.47
N ARG A 48 -13.73 -3.94 7.27
CA ARG A 48 -14.86 -3.37 8.05
C ARG A 48 -14.48 -2.22 8.97
N ASP A 49 -13.28 -2.25 9.56
CA ASP A 49 -12.93 -1.34 10.66
C ASP A 49 -12.31 0.00 10.24
N GLN A 50 -11.75 0.11 9.02
CA GLN A 50 -11.22 1.33 8.36
C GLN A 50 -10.23 0.94 7.25
N PRO A 51 -10.01 1.80 6.24
CA PRO A 51 -8.88 1.64 5.33
C PRO A 51 -7.56 1.59 6.09
N ARG A 52 -6.64 0.73 5.64
CA ARG A 52 -5.29 0.62 6.21
C ARG A 52 -4.26 1.12 5.22
N TYR A 53 -3.23 1.77 5.74
CA TYR A 53 -2.19 2.42 4.97
C TYR A 53 -0.80 2.02 5.47
N TRP A 54 0.14 1.90 4.53
CA TRP A 54 1.58 1.78 4.77
C TRP A 54 2.35 2.72 3.84
N HIS A 55 3.50 3.18 4.35
CA HIS A 55 4.48 3.97 3.61
C HIS A 55 5.77 3.18 3.47
N TRP A 56 6.41 3.27 2.31
CA TRP A 56 7.70 2.67 2.03
C TRP A 56 8.61 3.70 1.34
N CYS A 57 9.89 3.71 1.71
CA CYS A 57 10.85 4.66 1.16
C CYS A 57 11.46 4.17 -0.16
N HIS A 58 11.54 2.85 -0.36
CA HIS A 58 12.17 2.23 -1.52
C HIS A 58 11.20 1.31 -2.28
N PHE A 59 11.49 1.07 -3.56
CA PHE A 59 10.64 0.25 -4.42
C PHE A 59 10.60 -1.21 -3.93
N GLU A 60 11.76 -1.75 -3.56
CA GLU A 60 11.94 -3.10 -3.06
C GLU A 60 11.17 -3.32 -1.75
N ASP A 61 11.20 -2.31 -0.87
CA ASP A 61 10.42 -2.31 0.36
C ASP A 61 8.92 -2.30 0.07
N ALA A 62 8.48 -1.56 -0.95
CA ALA A 62 7.08 -1.50 -1.36
C ALA A 62 6.58 -2.83 -1.94
N ALA A 63 7.41 -3.48 -2.77
CA ALA A 63 7.10 -4.79 -3.35
C ALA A 63 7.04 -5.89 -2.27
N ALA A 64 8.06 -5.94 -1.40
CA ALA A 64 8.07 -6.88 -0.27
C ALA A 64 6.95 -6.56 0.74
N GLY A 65 6.71 -5.28 1.00
CA GLY A 65 5.66 -4.77 1.87
C GLY A 65 4.26 -5.17 1.40
N HIS A 66 3.99 -5.05 0.09
CA HIS A 66 2.74 -5.51 -0.51
C HIS A 66 2.50 -7.00 -0.23
N ARG A 67 3.51 -7.85 -0.47
CA ARG A 67 3.43 -9.27 -0.19
C ARG A 67 3.15 -9.55 1.30
N ARG A 68 3.83 -8.86 2.22
CA ARG A 68 3.59 -9.00 3.66
C ARG A 68 2.17 -8.57 4.06
N VAL A 69 1.61 -7.55 3.42
CA VAL A 69 0.20 -7.16 3.61
C VAL A 69 -0.74 -8.27 3.17
N LEU A 70 -0.51 -8.90 2.01
CA LEU A 70 -1.31 -10.04 1.55
C LEU A 70 -1.21 -11.24 2.52
N GLU A 71 -0.01 -11.56 2.97
CA GLU A 71 0.23 -12.64 3.92
C GLU A 71 -0.50 -12.38 5.25
N TRP A 72 -0.46 -11.14 5.75
CA TRP A 72 -1.21 -10.75 6.94
C TRP A 72 -2.72 -10.87 6.76
N LEU A 73 -3.27 -10.35 5.66
CA LEU A 73 -4.72 -10.41 5.38
C LEU A 73 -5.23 -11.84 5.19
N THR A 74 -4.35 -12.75 4.76
CA THR A 74 -4.66 -14.18 4.58
C THR A 74 -4.28 -15.05 5.79
N GLY A 75 -3.83 -14.44 6.90
CA GLY A 75 -3.47 -15.16 8.12
C GLY A 75 -2.18 -15.98 8.03
N ARG A 76 -1.35 -15.74 7.01
CA ARG A 76 -0.09 -16.44 6.74
C ARG A 76 1.13 -15.74 7.33
N GLY A 77 0.97 -14.52 7.84
CA GLY A 77 2.08 -13.72 8.36
C GLY A 77 1.66 -12.67 9.39
N PRO A 78 2.63 -12.09 10.11
CA PRO A 78 2.36 -11.02 11.06
C PRO A 78 1.95 -9.73 10.35
N ARG A 79 1.26 -8.84 11.09
CA ARG A 79 0.93 -7.51 10.58
C ARG A 79 2.22 -6.73 10.26
N PRO A 80 2.38 -6.17 9.04
CA PRO A 80 3.55 -5.37 8.71
C PRO A 80 3.57 -4.09 9.54
N ALA A 81 4.76 -3.69 10.00
CA ALA A 81 4.92 -2.43 10.72
C ALA A 81 4.38 -1.26 9.89
N GLN A 82 3.47 -0.49 10.46
CA GLN A 82 3.03 0.76 9.85
C GLN A 82 4.12 1.79 10.11
N ALA A 83 4.62 2.41 9.04
CA ALA A 83 5.42 3.61 9.20
C ALA A 83 4.60 4.67 9.94
N PRO A 84 5.24 5.49 10.80
CA PRO A 84 4.56 6.64 11.40
C PRO A 84 3.97 7.54 10.29
N ALA A 85 2.77 8.05 10.57
CA ALA A 85 2.02 8.91 9.66
C ALA A 85 2.68 10.27 9.44
#